data_AF-Q6FN52-F1
#
_entry.id   AF-Q6FN52-F1
#
_cell.length_a   1.000
_cell.length_b   1.000
_cell.length_c   1.000
_cell.angle_alpha   90.00
_cell.angle_beta   90.00
_cell.angle_gamma   90.00
#
_symmetry.space_group_name_H-M   'P 1'
#
loop_
_entity.id
_entity.type
_entity.pdbx_description
1 polymer ?
#
loop_
_entity_poly.entity_id
_entity_poly.type
_entity_poly.pdbx_seq_one_letter_code
_entity_poly.pdbx_strand_id
1 'polypeptide(L)'
;MVLEVVRNLLDEDINCASRRKSLIIVLGYDARSKLESLKNYKDEPLTVNSILRSRRDVHVLFLNSLQYIFMYLIKLEVQPDSHTHLVIYGLDSLINEMCQEDSLDLNQVRAANLIFQTAYRVSRQNQLQEVLFIAYDQKKWDKLEPLRKYWQEVC
;
A
#
# COMPACT_ATOMS: atom_id res chain seq x y z
N MET A 1 -4.71 -4.39 -11.88
CA MET A 1 -4.32 -3.29 -10.97
C MET A 1 -3.16 -3.62 -10.03
N VAL A 2 -3.32 -4.36 -8.92
CA VAL A 2 -2.19 -4.59 -7.96
C VAL A 2 -0.99 -5.24 -8.63
N LEU A 3 -1.24 -6.25 -9.45
CA LEU A 3 -0.20 -6.94 -10.22
C LEU A 3 0.50 -6.03 -11.22
N GLU A 4 -0.22 -5.09 -11.84
CA GLU A 4 0.38 -4.13 -12.78
C GLU A 4 1.25 -3.12 -12.04
N VAL A 5 0.82 -2.65 -10.86
CA VAL A 5 1.65 -1.77 -10.03
C VAL A 5 2.90 -2.51 -9.57
N VAL A 6 2.76 -3.75 -9.10
CA VAL A 6 3.91 -4.57 -8.70
C VAL A 6 4.82 -4.86 -9.91
N ARG A 7 4.29 -5.13 -11.10
CA ARG A 7 5.06 -5.31 -12.33
C ARG A 7 5.79 -4.04 -12.72
N ASN A 8 5.13 -2.89 -12.73
CA ASN A 8 5.75 -1.59 -13.01
C ASN A 8 6.89 -1.31 -12.04
N LEU A 9 6.72 -1.63 -10.75
CA LEU A 9 7.78 -1.50 -9.75
C LEU A 9 8.95 -2.47 -9.99
N LEU A 10 8.70 -3.64 -10.58
CA LEU A 10 9.73 -4.65 -10.88
C LEU A 10 10.46 -4.38 -12.20
N ASP A 11 9.78 -3.83 -13.20
CA ASP A 11 10.29 -3.61 -14.56
C ASP A 11 10.95 -2.23 -14.76
N GLU A 12 10.88 -1.34 -13.77
CA GLU A 12 11.58 -0.04 -13.83
C GLU A 12 13.10 -0.20 -14.06
N ASP A 13 13.61 0.48 -15.09
CA ASP A 13 14.99 0.37 -15.57
C ASP A 13 16.06 0.88 -14.58
N ILE A 14 17.22 0.19 -14.60
CA ILE A 14 18.38 0.36 -13.70
C ILE A 14 19.10 1.73 -13.87
N ASN A 15 18.80 2.48 -14.94
CA ASN A 15 19.60 3.64 -15.35
C ASN A 15 19.29 4.96 -14.64
N CYS A 16 18.40 5.00 -13.65
CA CYS A 16 18.15 6.21 -12.87
C CYS A 16 18.91 6.15 -11.54
N ALA A 17 19.76 7.15 -11.28
CA ALA A 17 20.74 7.23 -10.19
C ALA A 17 20.19 7.15 -8.74
N SER A 18 18.90 6.86 -8.55
CA SER A 18 18.30 6.56 -7.24
C SER A 18 17.62 5.20 -7.31
N ARG A 19 18.19 4.19 -6.65
CA ARG A 19 17.54 2.88 -6.51
C ARG A 19 16.28 3.07 -5.66
N ARG A 20 15.12 3.01 -6.31
CA ARG A 20 13.82 3.11 -5.65
C ARG A 20 13.58 1.84 -4.84
N LYS A 21 13.51 1.99 -3.52
CA LYS A 21 13.12 0.91 -2.61
C LYS A 21 11.64 1.08 -2.29
N SER A 22 10.88 0.03 -2.48
CA SER A 22 9.42 0.03 -2.37
C SER A 22 8.99 -0.83 -1.20
N LEU A 23 8.20 -0.26 -0.30
CA LEU A 23 7.55 -0.99 0.77
C LEU A 23 6.09 -1.22 0.40
N ILE A 24 5.70 -2.49 0.29
CA ILE A 24 4.33 -2.91 0.01
C ILE A 24 3.71 -3.44 1.30
N ILE A 25 2.74 -2.74 1.84
CA ILE A 25 1.94 -3.15 2.98
C ILE A 25 0.65 -3.78 2.48
N VAL A 26 0.48 -5.07 2.77
CA VAL A 26 -0.70 -5.86 2.41
C VAL A 26 -1.58 -5.99 3.63
N LEU A 27 -2.85 -5.59 3.49
CA LEU A 27 -3.79 -5.46 4.58
C LEU A 27 -4.91 -6.49 4.51
N GLY A 28 -5.11 -7.20 5.61
CA GLY A 28 -6.20 -8.18 5.75
C GLY A 28 -5.88 -9.56 5.19
N TYR A 29 -6.68 -10.54 5.62
CA TYR A 29 -6.50 -11.94 5.24
C TYR A 29 -6.80 -12.16 3.76
N ASP A 30 -7.83 -11.51 3.24
CA ASP A 30 -8.29 -11.65 1.85
C ASP A 30 -7.24 -11.15 0.85
N ALA A 31 -6.69 -9.95 1.09
CA ALA A 31 -5.63 -9.39 0.26
C ALA A 31 -4.36 -10.25 0.31
N ARG A 32 -4.03 -10.80 1.49
CA ARG A 32 -2.90 -11.72 1.66
C ARG A 32 -3.09 -13.01 0.88
N SER A 33 -4.23 -13.68 1.03
CA SER A 33 -4.54 -14.93 0.34
C SER A 33 -4.50 -14.74 -1.18
N LYS A 34 -5.03 -13.61 -1.67
CA LYS A 34 -4.95 -13.24 -3.09
C LYS A 34 -3.50 -13.03 -3.53
N LEU A 35 -2.66 -12.37 -2.75
CA LEU A 35 -1.26 -12.17 -3.12
C LEU A 35 -0.43 -13.47 -3.05
N GLU A 36 -0.68 -14.33 -2.07
CA GLU A 36 0.01 -15.61 -1.92
C GLU A 36 -0.41 -16.60 -3.02
N SER A 37 -1.68 -16.65 -3.40
CA SER A 37 -2.15 -17.47 -4.51
C SER A 37 -1.56 -17.04 -5.86
N LEU A 38 -1.24 -15.75 -6.02
CA LEU A 38 -0.57 -15.22 -7.22
C LEU A 38 0.89 -15.66 -7.33
N LYS A 39 1.59 -15.95 -6.23
CA LYS A 39 2.97 -16.51 -6.30
C LYS A 39 3.02 -17.88 -6.99
N ASN A 40 1.89 -18.58 -7.06
CA ASN A 40 1.79 -19.88 -7.71
C ASN A 40 1.53 -19.78 -9.22
N TYR A 41 1.14 -18.59 -9.73
CA TYR A 41 1.01 -18.33 -11.16
C TYR A 41 2.39 -18.05 -11.77
N LYS A 42 3.00 -19.12 -12.31
CA LYS A 42 4.38 -19.16 -12.83
C LYS A 42 4.50 -18.82 -14.34
N ASP A 43 3.49 -18.23 -14.95
CA ASP A 43 3.37 -18.24 -16.42
C ASP A 43 3.92 -17.01 -17.15
N GLU A 44 4.70 -16.14 -16.51
CA GLU A 44 5.37 -15.04 -17.22
C GLU A 44 6.91 -15.07 -17.05
N PRO A 45 7.67 -14.82 -18.14
CA PRO A 45 9.12 -14.80 -18.10
C PRO A 45 9.61 -13.57 -17.33
N LEU A 46 9.95 -13.75 -16.06
CA LEU A 46 10.60 -12.73 -15.25
C LEU A 46 12.04 -12.49 -15.75
N THR A 47 12.40 -11.23 -15.98
CA THR A 47 13.79 -10.85 -16.30
C THR A 47 14.69 -11.08 -15.09
N VAL A 48 15.96 -11.41 -15.29
CA VAL A 48 16.93 -11.60 -14.17
C VAL A 48 16.99 -10.35 -13.27
N ASN A 49 16.79 -9.17 -13.84
CA ASN A 49 16.74 -7.89 -13.13
C ASN A 49 15.53 -7.79 -12.21
N SER A 50 14.33 -8.18 -12.68
CA SER A 50 13.12 -8.21 -11.85
C SER A 50 13.28 -9.12 -10.62
N ILE A 51 13.98 -10.26 -10.78
CA ILE A 51 14.28 -11.20 -9.69
C ILE A 51 15.23 -10.58 -8.66
N LEU A 52 16.26 -9.85 -9.11
CA LEU A 52 17.20 -9.17 -8.21
C LEU A 52 16.53 -8.03 -7.44
N ARG A 53 15.68 -7.23 -8.10
CA ARG A 53 14.91 -6.16 -7.46
C ARG A 53 13.90 -6.69 -6.45
N SER A 54 13.17 -7.75 -6.82
CA SER A 54 12.22 -8.42 -5.91
C SER A 54 12.88 -8.87 -4.60
N ARG A 55 14.18 -9.20 -4.62
CA ARG A 55 14.90 -9.66 -3.42
C ARG A 55 15.51 -8.54 -2.57
N ARG A 56 15.89 -7.42 -3.19
CA ARG A 56 16.71 -6.38 -2.53
C ARG A 56 15.99 -5.06 -2.29
N ASP A 57 15.06 -4.72 -3.18
CA ASP A 57 14.48 -3.37 -3.25
C ASP A 57 12.98 -3.38 -2.96
N VAL A 58 12.29 -4.52 -3.07
CA VAL A 58 10.87 -4.66 -2.77
C VAL A 58 10.68 -5.42 -1.46
N HIS A 59 10.16 -4.73 -0.45
CA HIS A 59 9.81 -5.31 0.84
C HIS A 59 8.30 -5.46 0.95
N VAL A 60 7.83 -6.65 1.29
CA VAL A 60 6.40 -6.93 1.48
C VAL A 60 6.13 -7.19 2.96
N LEU A 61 5.20 -6.44 3.54
CA LEU A 61 4.76 -6.56 4.92
C LEU A 61 3.28 -6.93 4.96
N PHE A 62 2.93 -7.98 5.70
CA PHE A 62 1.54 -8.41 5.89
C PHE A 62 1.04 -7.94 7.25
N LEU A 63 -0.05 -7.18 7.26
CA LEU A 63 -0.68 -6.68 8.48
C LEU A 63 -2.17 -7.02 8.48
N ASN A 64 -2.64 -7.64 9.55
CA ASN A 64 -4.03 -8.12 9.64
C ASN A 64 -4.98 -7.16 10.37
N SER A 65 -4.49 -6.02 10.87
CA SER A 65 -5.31 -5.08 11.65
C SER A 65 -4.94 -3.64 11.36
N LEU A 66 -5.94 -2.75 11.38
CA LEU A 66 -5.79 -1.31 11.23
C LEU A 66 -4.87 -0.69 12.29
N GLN A 67 -4.89 -1.24 13.51
CA GLN A 67 -4.01 -0.77 14.59
C GLN A 67 -2.53 -0.95 14.24
N TYR A 68 -2.18 -2.07 13.60
CA TYR A 68 -0.80 -2.36 13.25
C TYR A 68 -0.28 -1.48 12.11
N ILE A 69 -1.10 -1.20 11.10
CA ILE A 69 -0.69 -0.25 10.05
C ILE A 69 -0.52 1.14 10.63
N PHE A 70 -1.44 1.61 11.48
CA PHE A 70 -1.29 2.91 12.13
C PHE A 70 0.02 3.00 12.93
N MET A 71 0.28 2.01 13.80
CA MET A 71 1.51 1.97 14.58
C MET A 71 2.76 1.91 13.70
N TYR A 72 2.71 1.18 12.59
CA TYR A 72 3.82 1.08 11.65
C TYR A 72 4.07 2.39 10.91
N LEU A 73 3.02 3.10 10.49
CA LEU A 73 3.14 4.42 9.87
C LEU A 73 3.75 5.44 10.85
N ILE A 74 3.32 5.43 12.11
CA ILE A 74 3.93 6.28 13.17
C ILE A 74 5.40 5.91 13.38
N LYS A 75 5.74 4.61 13.36
CA LYS A 75 7.14 4.19 13.43
C LYS A 75 7.95 4.74 12.26
N LEU A 76 7.42 4.65 11.03
CA LEU A 76 8.06 5.22 9.84
C LEU A 76 8.22 6.73 9.93
N GLU A 77 7.27 7.44 10.56
CA GLU A 77 7.35 8.89 10.76
C GLU A 77 8.56 9.27 11.62
N VAL A 78 8.80 8.52 12.70
CA VAL A 78 9.89 8.81 13.65
C VAL A 78 11.24 8.29 13.13
N GLN A 79 11.23 7.12 12.49
CA GLN A 79 12.41 6.45 11.97
C GLN A 79 12.24 6.25 10.46
N PRO A 80 12.68 7.22 9.64
CA PRO A 80 12.60 7.10 8.19
C PRO A 80 13.46 5.93 7.73
N ASP A 81 12.81 4.96 7.10
CA ASP A 81 13.52 3.90 6.37
C ASP A 81 14.03 4.43 5.02
N SER A 82 14.98 3.72 4.42
CA SER A 82 15.50 4.03 3.07
C SER A 82 14.50 3.80 1.91
N HIS A 83 13.22 3.58 2.21
CA HIS A 83 12.18 3.34 1.20
C HIS A 83 11.75 4.66 0.57
N THR A 84 11.65 4.70 -0.76
CA THR A 84 11.20 5.87 -1.50
C THR A 84 9.74 5.79 -1.91
N HIS A 85 9.16 4.58 -1.97
CA HIS A 85 7.77 4.34 -2.32
C HIS A 85 7.07 3.53 -1.24
N LEU A 86 5.85 3.92 -0.91
CA LEU A 86 4.97 3.21 0.00
C LEU A 86 3.69 2.81 -0.74
N VAL A 87 3.41 1.52 -0.79
CA VAL A 87 2.20 0.96 -1.40
C VAL A 87 1.37 0.32 -0.31
N ILE A 88 0.12 0.73 -0.16
CA ILE A 88 -0.83 0.18 0.80
C ILE A 88 -1.93 -0.53 0.01
N TYR A 89 -2.02 -1.84 0.16
CA TYR A 89 -2.97 -2.69 -0.56
C TYR A 89 -4.02 -3.30 0.38
N GLY A 90 -5.30 -3.13 0.06
CA GLY A 90 -6.40 -3.81 0.77
C GLY A 90 -6.94 -3.06 1.99
N LEU A 91 -6.70 -1.75 2.09
CA LEU A 91 -7.22 -0.92 3.17
C LEU A 91 -8.76 -0.92 3.22
N ASP A 92 -9.38 -0.89 2.06
CA ASP A 92 -10.82 -1.01 1.87
C ASP A 92 -11.41 -2.29 2.49
N SER A 93 -10.70 -3.41 2.37
CA SER A 93 -11.14 -4.67 2.98
C SER A 93 -11.19 -4.56 4.50
N LEU A 94 -10.11 -4.07 5.13
CA LEU A 94 -10.05 -3.94 6.58
C LEU A 94 -11.06 -2.92 7.14
N ILE A 95 -11.28 -1.80 6.44
CA ILE A 95 -12.28 -0.81 6.87
C ILE A 95 -13.68 -1.42 6.80
N ASN A 96 -13.97 -2.20 5.76
CA ASN A 96 -15.27 -2.85 5.60
C ASN A 96 -15.49 -4.00 6.59
N GLU A 97 -14.45 -4.59 7.18
CA GLU A 97 -14.60 -5.55 8.27
C GLU A 97 -15.13 -4.89 9.57
N MET A 98 -14.94 -3.57 9.73
CA MET A 98 -15.39 -2.86 10.92
C MET A 98 -16.92 -2.75 11.02
N CYS A 99 -17.63 -2.73 9.89
CA CYS A 99 -19.08 -2.68 9.86
C CYS A 99 -19.59 -3.36 8.58
N GLN A 100 -20.57 -4.25 8.71
CA GLN A 100 -21.12 -5.03 7.58
C GLN A 100 -22.13 -4.24 6.73
N GLU A 101 -22.40 -2.99 7.08
CA GLU A 101 -23.32 -2.15 6.31
C GLU A 101 -22.69 -1.65 5.00
N ASP A 102 -23.53 -1.48 4.00
CA ASP A 102 -23.10 -0.95 2.70
C ASP A 102 -22.71 0.53 2.79
N SER A 103 -23.18 1.31 3.77
CA SER A 103 -22.77 2.71 3.96
C SER A 103 -21.54 2.84 4.86
N LEU A 104 -20.70 3.85 4.59
CA LEU A 104 -19.59 4.18 5.49
C LEU A 104 -20.12 4.72 6.82
N ASP A 105 -19.93 3.98 7.89
CA ASP A 105 -20.20 4.43 9.25
C ASP A 105 -19.17 5.47 9.72
N LEU A 106 -19.52 6.28 10.71
CA LEU A 106 -18.65 7.29 11.33
C LEU A 106 -17.31 6.68 11.76
N ASN A 107 -17.32 5.46 12.30
CA ASN A 107 -16.09 4.79 12.74
C ASN A 107 -15.19 4.41 11.58
N GLN A 108 -15.77 3.98 10.46
CA GLN A 108 -15.03 3.65 9.23
C GLN A 108 -14.41 4.89 8.60
N VAL A 109 -15.18 5.99 8.51
CA VAL A 109 -14.68 7.28 8.03
C VAL A 109 -13.54 7.79 8.92
N ARG A 110 -13.70 7.70 10.24
CA ARG A 110 -12.67 8.11 11.20
C ARG A 110 -11.39 7.29 11.04
N ALA A 111 -11.51 5.96 10.92
CA ALA A 111 -10.37 5.08 10.73
C ALA A 111 -9.66 5.36 9.39
N ALA A 112 -10.42 5.49 8.29
CA ALA A 112 -9.89 5.84 6.98
C ALA A 112 -9.12 7.15 7.01
N ASN A 113 -9.72 8.20 7.58
CA ASN A 113 -9.10 9.52 7.72
C ASN A 113 -7.79 9.45 8.51
N LEU A 114 -7.78 8.71 9.63
CA LEU A 114 -6.58 8.55 10.43
C LEU A 114 -5.45 7.91 9.62
N ILE A 115 -5.74 6.86 8.85
CA ILE A 115 -4.74 6.19 8.01
C ILE A 115 -4.27 7.09 6.86
N PHE A 116 -5.19 7.74 6.13
CA PHE A 116 -4.82 8.63 5.03
C PHE A 116 -3.97 9.80 5.53
N GLN A 117 -4.42 10.50 6.57
CA GLN A 117 -3.67 11.59 7.17
C GLN A 117 -2.26 11.16 7.58
N THR A 118 -2.14 10.03 8.28
CA THR A 118 -0.84 9.55 8.77
C THR A 118 0.07 9.15 7.61
N ALA A 119 -0.45 8.46 6.60
CA ALA A 119 0.33 8.02 5.45
C ALA A 119 0.86 9.21 4.62
N TYR A 120 0.02 10.22 4.36
CA TYR A 120 0.46 11.41 3.62
C TYR A 120 1.41 12.30 4.45
N ARG A 121 1.20 12.39 5.76
CA ARG A 121 2.15 13.04 6.66
C ARG A 121 3.53 12.36 6.63
N VAL A 122 3.57 11.03 6.69
CA VAL A 122 4.81 10.25 6.53
C VAL A 122 5.44 10.52 5.16
N SER A 123 4.64 10.58 4.09
CA SER A 123 5.12 10.93 2.75
C SER A 123 5.89 12.24 2.74
N ARG A 124 5.32 13.27 3.35
CA ARG A 124 5.90 14.61 3.39
C ARG A 124 7.15 14.68 4.26
N GLN A 125 7.10 14.06 5.44
CA GLN A 125 8.20 14.11 6.40
C GLN A 125 9.44 13.34 5.90
N ASN A 126 9.21 12.18 5.29
CA ASN A 126 10.30 11.31 4.81
C ASN A 126 10.65 11.56 3.34
N GLN A 127 10.06 12.57 2.71
CA GLN A 127 10.23 12.89 1.29
C GLN A 127 10.02 11.65 0.39
N LEU A 128 9.02 10.83 0.73
CA LEU A 128 8.64 9.71 -0.12
C LEU A 128 8.23 10.27 -1.48
N GLN A 129 8.71 9.63 -2.54
CA GLN A 129 8.37 10.03 -3.90
C GLN A 129 6.89 9.78 -4.17
N GLU A 130 6.33 8.71 -3.58
CA GLU A 130 4.95 8.34 -3.81
C GLU A 130 4.36 7.50 -2.66
N VAL A 131 3.10 7.78 -2.32
CA VAL A 131 2.24 6.90 -1.51
C VAL A 131 1.06 6.46 -2.36
N LEU A 132 1.00 5.17 -2.65
CA LEU A 132 -0.05 4.55 -3.45
C LEU A 132 -0.99 3.74 -2.57
N PHE A 133 -2.29 3.96 -2.74
CA PHE A 133 -3.30 3.08 -2.18
C PHE A 133 -3.93 2.25 -3.30
N ILE A 134 -3.96 0.94 -3.11
CA ILE A 134 -4.53 0.01 -4.08
C ILE A 134 -5.74 -0.69 -3.45
N ALA A 135 -6.87 -0.61 -4.14
CA ALA A 135 -8.12 -1.26 -3.74
C ALA A 135 -8.02 -2.78 -3.87
N TYR A 136 -8.54 -3.50 -2.87
CA TYR A 136 -8.86 -4.92 -3.02
C TYR A 136 -10.18 -5.13 -3.77
N ASP A 137 -11.22 -4.36 -3.40
CA ASP A 137 -12.56 -4.29 -3.97
C ASP A 137 -12.86 -2.84 -4.41
N GLN A 138 -12.93 -2.64 -5.73
CA GLN A 138 -13.13 -1.33 -6.32
C GLN A 138 -14.42 -0.65 -5.84
N LYS A 139 -15.50 -1.41 -5.63
CA LYS A 139 -16.80 -0.81 -5.25
C LYS A 139 -16.75 -0.19 -3.85
N LYS A 140 -15.99 -0.80 -2.95
CA LYS A 140 -15.78 -0.30 -1.59
C LYS A 140 -14.81 0.87 -1.60
N TRP A 141 -13.79 0.79 -2.45
CA TRP A 141 -12.81 1.85 -2.64
C TRP A 141 -13.43 3.16 -3.13
N ASP A 142 -14.40 3.11 -4.04
CA ASP A 142 -15.03 4.31 -4.61
C ASP A 142 -15.65 5.23 -3.53
N LYS A 143 -16.02 4.67 -2.36
CA LYS A 143 -16.53 5.44 -1.21
C LYS A 143 -15.41 6.10 -0.39
N LEU A 144 -14.23 5.50 -0.37
CA LEU A 144 -13.04 6.00 0.34
C LEU A 144 -12.20 6.96 -0.51
N GLU A 145 -12.31 6.86 -1.83
CA GLU A 145 -11.57 7.65 -2.80
C GLU A 145 -11.69 9.18 -2.59
N PRO A 146 -12.87 9.75 -2.26
CA PRO A 146 -12.96 11.18 -1.96
C PRO A 146 -12.14 11.59 -0.74
N LEU A 147 -12.11 10.76 0.32
CA LEU A 147 -11.31 11.02 1.51
C LEU A 147 -9.82 10.97 1.20
N ARG A 148 -9.40 10.00 0.39
CA ARG A 148 -8.00 9.89 -0.06
C ARG A 148 -7.59 11.12 -0.84
N LYS A 149 -8.39 11.55 -1.83
CA LYS A 149 -8.09 12.74 -2.65
C LYS A 149 -7.98 13.99 -1.80
N TYR A 150 -8.90 14.17 -0.85
CA TYR A 150 -8.84 15.28 0.09
C TYR A 150 -7.49 15.35 0.83
N TRP A 151 -7.03 14.25 1.41
CA TRP A 151 -5.75 14.25 2.12
C TRP A 151 -4.54 14.37 1.21
N GLN A 152 -4.62 13.87 -0.02
CA GLN A 152 -3.58 14.06 -1.03
C GLN A 152 -3.39 15.54 -1.40
N GLU A 153 -4.47 16.33 -1.41
CA GLU A 153 -4.42 17.76 -1.72
C GLU A 153 -4.02 18.61 -0.50
N VAL A 154 -4.40 18.20 0.70
CA VAL A 154 -4.17 18.96 1.94
C VAL A 154 -2.75 18.80 2.48
N CYS A 155 -2.14 17.62 2.34
CA CYS A 155 -0.83 17.30 2.91
C CYS A 155 0.34 17.59 1.97
#